data_AF-A0A6P0XWT3-F1
#
_entry.id   AF-A0A6P0XWT3-F1
#
_cell.length_a   1.000
_cell.length_b   1.000
_cell.length_c   1.000
_cell.angle_alpha   90.00
_cell.angle_beta   90.00
_cell.angle_gamma   90.00
#
_symmetry.space_group_name_H-M   'P 1'
#
loop_
_entity.id
_entity.type
_entity.pdbx_description
1 polymer ?
#
loop_
_entity_poly.entity_id
_entity_poly.type
_entity_poly.pdbx_seq_one_letter_code
_entity_poly.pdbx_strand_id
1 'polypeptide(L)' 'MTKPVHGGNLAWAATIAGCPISAILDFSASINPLGPPNSAIHAIQTQIDKLR' A
#
# COMPACT_ATOMS: atom_id res chain seq x y z
N MET A 1 4.19 -18.54 8.97
CA MET A 1 3.39 -17.44 8.40
C MET A 1 2.69 -17.96 7.16
N THR A 2 1.37 -17.89 7.06
CA THR A 2 0.62 -18.43 5.92
C THR A 2 0.90 -17.59 4.67
N LYS A 3 1.16 -18.25 3.52
CA LYS A 3 1.39 -17.56 2.25
C LYS A 3 0.11 -16.80 1.84
N PRO A 4 0.21 -15.50 1.48
CA PRO A 4 -0.91 -14.73 0.94
C PRO A 4 -1.46 -15.35 -0.36
N VAL A 5 -2.77 -15.23 -0.56
CA VAL A 5 -3.45 -15.65 -1.78
C VAL A 5 -3.41 -14.61 -2.90
N HIS A 6 -3.11 -13.34 -2.55
CA HIS A 6 -2.98 -12.21 -3.48
C HIS A 6 -1.63 -11.51 -3.30
N GLY A 7 -1.21 -10.77 -4.33
CA GLY A 7 -0.04 -9.88 -4.25
C GLY A 7 -0.27 -8.67 -3.34
N GLY A 8 0.75 -7.84 -3.18
CA GLY A 8 0.71 -6.60 -2.38
C GLY A 8 1.03 -6.77 -0.90
N ASN A 9 1.29 -8.01 -0.42
CA ASN A 9 1.63 -8.24 0.99
C ASN A 9 3.12 -8.03 1.25
N LEU A 10 3.51 -6.76 1.38
CA LEU A 10 4.88 -6.37 1.66
C LEU A 10 5.38 -6.84 3.03
N ALA A 11 4.52 -6.97 4.04
CA ALA A 11 4.92 -7.46 5.36
C ALA A 11 5.37 -8.93 5.32
N TRP A 12 4.62 -9.77 4.60
CA TRP A 12 4.97 -11.16 4.36
C TRP A 12 6.27 -11.27 3.54
N ALA A 13 6.39 -10.49 2.47
CA ALA A 13 7.58 -10.48 1.62
C ALA A 13 8.83 -10.02 2.39
N ALA A 14 8.73 -8.94 3.16
CA ALA A 14 9.80 -8.41 4.02
C ALA A 14 10.26 -9.43 5.06
N THR A 15 9.31 -10.16 5.66
CA THR A 15 9.63 -11.20 6.63
C THR A 15 10.44 -12.34 6.01
N ILE A 16 10.08 -12.77 4.79
CA ILE A 16 10.82 -13.83 4.08
C ILE A 16 12.17 -13.33 3.58
N ALA A 17 12.25 -12.09 3.10
CA ALA A 17 13.47 -11.49 2.58
C ALA A 17 14.45 -11.05 3.69
N GLY A 18 14.00 -10.98 4.96
CA GLY A 18 14.82 -10.52 6.07
C GLY A 18 15.24 -9.05 5.95
N CYS A 19 14.39 -8.21 5.36
CA CYS A 19 14.68 -6.80 5.10
C CYS A 19 13.54 -5.87 5.56
N PRO A 20 13.79 -4.56 5.72
CA PRO A 20 12.71 -3.60 5.94
C PRO A 20 11.71 -3.58 4.77
N ILE A 21 10.43 -3.38 5.07
CA ILE A 21 9.36 -3.26 4.05
C ILE A 21 9.71 -2.21 2.99
N SER A 22 10.29 -1.08 3.40
CA SER A 22 10.69 0.02 2.51
C SER A 22 11.79 -0.33 1.51
N ALA A 23 12.47 -1.48 1.66
CA ALA A 23 13.48 -1.96 0.74
C ALA A 23 12.89 -2.78 -0.42
N ILE A 24 11.58 -3.06 -0.41
CA ILE A 24 10.92 -3.85 -1.45
C ILE A 24 10.27 -2.93 -2.48
N LEU A 25 10.66 -3.11 -3.74
CA LEU A 25 9.94 -2.58 -4.89
C LEU A 25 8.85 -3.59 -5.29
N ASP A 26 7.59 -3.20 -5.14
CA ASP A 26 6.46 -4.11 -5.33
C ASP A 26 5.98 -4.15 -6.79
N PHE A 27 6.18 -5.29 -7.45
CA PHE A 27 5.59 -5.61 -8.76
C PHE A 27 4.43 -6.62 -8.67
N SER A 28 4.04 -7.01 -7.45
CA SER A 28 3.02 -8.05 -7.24
C SER A 28 1.59 -7.51 -7.19
N ALA A 29 1.42 -6.20 -7.06
CA ALA A 29 0.13 -5.51 -7.09
C ALA A 29 0.07 -4.46 -8.21
N SER A 30 -1.04 -4.45 -8.95
CA SER A 30 -1.27 -3.51 -10.05
C SER A 30 -1.79 -2.17 -9.53
N ILE A 31 -0.88 -1.30 -9.06
CA ILE A 31 -1.19 0.04 -8.57
C ILE A 31 -0.68 1.10 -9.55
N ASN A 32 -1.39 2.23 -9.68
CA ASN A 32 -0.90 3.37 -10.45
C ASN A 32 0.35 3.97 -9.77
N PRO A 33 1.54 3.95 -10.42
CA PRO A 33 2.77 4.43 -9.79
C PRO A 33 2.81 5.95 -9.60
N LEU A 34 1.88 6.70 -10.22
CA LEU A 34 1.74 8.15 -10.01
C LEU A 34 1.08 8.51 -8.67
N GLY A 35 0.63 7.52 -7.90
CA GLY A 35 -0.08 7.72 -6.64
C GLY A 35 -1.55 8.11 -6.83
N PRO A 36 -2.25 8.46 -5.73
CA PRO A 36 -3.64 8.89 -5.77
C PRO A 36 -3.80 10.23 -6.50
N PRO A 37 -4.92 10.48 -7.21
CA PRO A 37 -5.22 11.80 -7.78
C PRO A 37 -5.27 12.90 -6.71
N ASN A 38 -4.75 14.09 -7.02
CA ASN A 38 -4.77 15.25 -6.11
C ASN A 38 -6.19 15.61 -5.63
N SER A 39 -7.19 15.48 -6.50
CA SER A 39 -8.60 15.71 -6.14
C SER A 39 -9.10 14.73 -5.09
N ALA A 40 -8.69 13.46 -5.15
CA ALA A 40 -9.05 12.46 -4.15
C ALA A 40 -8.38 12.75 -2.80
N ILE A 41 -7.10 13.11 -2.80
CA ILE A 41 -6.37 13.51 -1.58
C ILE A 41 -7.06 14.72 -0.93
N HIS A 42 -7.39 15.75 -1.71
CA HIS A 42 -8.05 16.95 -1.22
C HIS A 42 -9.45 16.66 -0.63
N ALA A 43 -10.24 15.83 -1.31
CA ALA A 43 -11.55 15.43 -0.82
C ALA A 43 -11.44 14.68 0.52
N ILE A 44 -10.49 13.76 0.66
CA ILE A 44 -10.25 13.05 1.92
C ILE A 44 -9.85 14.06 3.02
N GLN A 45 -8.84 14.88 2.79
CA GLN A 45 -8.33 15.84 3.79
C GLN A 45 -9.39 16.82 4.29
N THR A 46 -10.29 17.29 3.42
CA THR A 46 -11.31 18.28 3.79
C THR A 46 -12.57 17.68 4.41
N GLN A 47 -12.81 16.38 4.23
CA GLN A 47 -14.03 15.72 4.68
C GLN A 47 -13.79 14.67 5.79
N ILE A 48 -12.54 14.31 6.11
CA ILE A 48 -12.26 13.23 7.06
C ILE A 48 -12.89 13.47 8.45
N ASP A 49 -12.89 14.71 8.94
CA ASP A 49 -13.47 15.08 10.25
C ASP A 49 -15.00 14.92 10.31
N LYS A 50 -15.65 14.71 9.16
CA LYS A 50 -17.10 14.52 9.06
C LYS A 50 -17.53 13.05 9.20
N LEU A 51 -16.60 12.10 9.20
CA LEU A 51 -16.87 10.65 9.21
C LEU A 51 -17.24 10.09 10.61
N ARG A 52 -18.03 10.82 11.40
CA ARG A 52 -18.43 10.38 12.76
C ARG A 52 -19.15 9.05 12.76
#